data_AF-A0A3R9U793-F1
#
_entry.id   AF-A0A3R9U793-F1
#
_cell.length_a   1.000
_cell.length_b   1.000
_cell.length_c   1.000
_cell.angle_alpha   90.00
_cell.angle_beta   90.00
_cell.angle_gamma   90.00
#
_symmetry.space_group_name_H-M   'P 1'
#
loop_
_entity.id
_entity.type
_entity.pdbx_description
1 polymer ?
#
loop_
_entity_poly.entity_id
_entity_poly.type
_entity_poly.pdbx_seq_one_letter_code
_entity_poly.pdbx_strand_id
1 'polypeptide(L)'
;MGSLVVTHPFHPLAGRRLVVLFAKRRAGTVVFVCASGASRSVTLPREWTDRAVGPAGHRLTAEGLSAARALVDALVSRRAGTDGGGS
;
A
#
# COMPACT_ATOMS: atom_id res chain seq x y z
N MET A 1 -23.08 0.55 8.13
CA MET A 1 -22.08 0.32 7.06
C MET A 1 -22.37 1.28 5.92
N GLY A 2 -21.43 2.15 5.55
CA GLY A 2 -21.61 3.16 4.51
C GLY A 2 -21.10 2.73 3.14
N SER A 3 -20.83 3.70 2.27
CA SER A 3 -20.24 3.47 0.95
C SER A 3 -18.71 3.53 0.96
N LEU A 4 -18.08 3.04 -0.11
CA LEU A 4 -16.66 3.20 -0.39
C LEU A 4 -16.45 3.68 -1.82
N VAL A 5 -15.28 4.24 -2.12
CA VAL A 5 -14.86 4.62 -3.48
C VAL A 5 -13.85 3.60 -3.99
N VAL A 6 -14.02 3.13 -5.22
CA VAL A 6 -13.01 2.29 -5.87
C VAL A 6 -11.85 3.17 -6.33
N THR A 7 -10.64 2.89 -5.85
CA THR A 7 -9.45 3.73 -6.11
C THR A 7 -8.44 3.06 -7.03
N HIS A 8 -8.54 1.75 -7.26
CA HIS A 8 -7.59 1.04 -8.10
C HIS A 8 -7.73 1.46 -9.58
N PRO A 9 -6.65 1.95 -10.24
CA PRO A 9 -6.74 2.63 -11.54
C PRO A 9 -7.17 1.73 -12.70
N PHE A 10 -6.96 0.42 -12.58
CA PHE A 10 -7.30 -0.57 -13.61
C PHE A 10 -8.65 -1.26 -13.38
N HIS A 11 -9.42 -0.85 -12.37
CA HIS A 11 -10.74 -1.42 -12.12
C HIS A 11 -11.81 -0.69 -12.96
N PRO A 12 -12.74 -1.39 -13.65
CA PRO A 12 -13.78 -0.73 -14.46
C PRO A 12 -14.70 0.24 -13.70
N LEU A 13 -14.76 0.08 -12.38
CA LEU A 13 -15.54 0.94 -11.48
C LEU A 13 -14.68 2.01 -10.77
N ALA A 14 -13.43 2.24 -11.19
CA ALA A 14 -12.57 3.26 -10.61
C ALA A 14 -13.27 4.62 -10.51
N GLY A 15 -13.11 5.31 -9.38
CA GLY A 15 -13.78 6.57 -9.07
C GLY A 15 -15.25 6.43 -8.66
N ARG A 16 -15.90 5.27 -8.84
CA ARG A 16 -17.29 5.09 -8.46
C ARG A 16 -17.44 4.80 -6.97
N ARG A 17 -18.50 5.37 -6.39
CA ARG A 17 -18.93 5.10 -5.02
C ARG A 17 -19.94 3.96 -4.99
N LEU A 18 -19.71 2.95 -4.16
CA LEU A 18 -20.57 1.77 -4.04
C LEU A 18 -21.02 1.56 -2.60
N VAL A 19 -22.26 1.11 -2.42
CA VAL A 19 -22.82 0.75 -1.10
C VAL A 19 -22.25 -0.59 -0.67
N VAL A 20 -21.68 -0.64 0.53
CA VAL A 20 -21.16 -1.89 1.13
C VAL A 20 -22.32 -2.69 1.70
N LEU A 21 -22.50 -3.91 1.21
CA LEU A 21 -23.48 -4.86 1.74
C LEU A 21 -22.95 -5.54 3.00
N PHE A 22 -21.71 -6.06 2.93
CA PHE A 22 -21.00 -6.61 4.07
C PHE A 22 -19.49 -6.70 3.80
N ALA A 23 -18.72 -6.90 4.86
CA ALA A 23 -17.29 -7.20 4.79
C ALA A 23 -17.06 -8.66 5.21
N LYS A 24 -16.06 -9.32 4.60
CA LYS A 24 -15.61 -10.64 5.03
C LYS A 24 -14.09 -10.77 4.89
N ARG A 25 -13.51 -11.76 5.57
CA ARG A 25 -12.13 -12.18 5.31
C ARG A 25 -12.08 -13.25 4.22
N ARG A 26 -11.10 -13.16 3.32
CA ARG A 26 -10.79 -14.16 2.30
C ARG A 26 -9.27 -14.29 2.19
N ALA A 27 -8.74 -15.48 2.41
CA ALA A 27 -7.29 -15.77 2.37
C ALA A 27 -6.44 -14.77 3.18
N GLY A 28 -6.88 -14.42 4.39
CA GLY A 28 -6.17 -13.48 5.27
C GLY A 28 -6.45 -11.99 5.02
N THR A 29 -7.07 -11.63 3.89
CA THR A 29 -7.35 -10.23 3.51
C THR A 29 -8.81 -9.86 3.72
N VAL A 30 -9.08 -8.58 4.05
CA VAL A 30 -10.45 -8.05 4.12
C VAL A 30 -10.94 -7.69 2.72
N VAL A 31 -12.13 -8.18 2.37
CA VAL A 31 -12.84 -7.82 1.14
C VAL A 31 -14.21 -7.22 1.49
N PHE A 32 -14.67 -6.28 0.67
CA PHE A 32 -15.99 -5.69 0.75
C PHE A 32 -16.86 -6.22 -0.38
N VAL A 33 -18.06 -6.69 -0.05
CA VAL A 33 -19.09 -7.02 -1.04
C VAL A 33 -19.98 -5.80 -1.20
N CYS A 34 -20.04 -5.25 -2.40
CA CYS A 34 -20.71 -3.98 -2.69
C CYS A 34 -21.82 -4.17 -3.73
N ALA A 35 -22.91 -3.43 -3.59
CA ALA A 35 -23.99 -3.40 -4.58
C ALA A 35 -23.46 -2.81 -5.91
N SER A 36 -23.76 -3.47 -7.03
CA SER A 36 -23.34 -3.08 -8.37
C SER A 36 -24.50 -3.23 -9.36
N GLY A 37 -25.59 -2.52 -9.12
CA GLY A 37 -26.85 -2.61 -9.87
C GLY A 37 -27.92 -3.40 -9.12
N ALA A 38 -29.12 -3.53 -9.72
CA ALA A 38 -30.32 -4.00 -9.03
C ALA A 38 -30.22 -5.40 -8.40
N SER A 39 -29.44 -6.32 -8.98
CA SER A 39 -29.30 -7.70 -8.47
C SER A 39 -27.87 -8.24 -8.57
N ARG A 40 -26.88 -7.34 -8.63
CA ARG A 40 -25.48 -7.71 -8.80
C ARG A 40 -24.65 -7.16 -7.66
N SER A 41 -23.64 -7.92 -7.27
CA SER A 41 -22.62 -7.48 -6.31
C SER A 41 -21.23 -7.61 -6.90
N VAL A 42 -20.32 -6.74 -6.48
CA VAL A 42 -18.89 -6.85 -6.77
C VAL A 42 -18.14 -7.06 -5.45
N THR A 43 -17.15 -7.96 -5.47
CA THR A 43 -16.24 -8.14 -4.33
C THR A 43 -14.98 -7.33 -4.60
N LEU A 44 -14.68 -6.38 -3.71
CA LEU A 44 -13.52 -5.51 -3.82
C LEU A 44 -12.55 -5.77 -2.67
N PRO A 45 -11.26 -6.02 -2.96
CA PRO A 45 -10.23 -6.01 -1.94
C PRO A 45 -10.16 -4.62 -1.26
N ARG A 46 -9.90 -4.58 0.06
CA ARG A 46 -9.84 -3.31 0.81
C ARG A 46 -8.83 -2.34 0.20
N GLU A 47 -7.69 -2.85 -0.26
CA GLU A 47 -6.61 -2.10 -0.87
C GLU A 47 -6.98 -1.45 -2.22
N TRP A 48 -8.10 -1.84 -2.84
CA TRP A 48 -8.63 -1.23 -4.07
C TRP A 48 -9.65 -0.13 -3.81
N THR A 49 -9.78 0.29 -2.55
CA THR A 49 -10.79 1.27 -2.11
C THR A 49 -10.14 2.42 -1.36
N ASP A 50 -10.89 3.50 -1.17
CA ASP A 50 -10.55 4.61 -0.28
C ASP A 50 -10.37 4.20 1.19
N ARG A 51 -10.67 2.95 1.54
CA ARG A 51 -10.46 2.33 2.86
C ARG A 51 -9.19 1.49 2.92
N ALA A 52 -8.36 1.51 1.89
CA ALA A 52 -7.00 1.00 1.99
C ALA A 52 -6.33 1.64 3.20
N VAL A 53 -5.65 0.86 4.03
CA VAL A 53 -4.65 1.46 4.92
C VAL A 53 -3.69 2.17 3.97
N GLY A 54 -3.56 3.49 4.13
CA GLY A 54 -2.74 4.30 3.25
C GLY A 54 -1.36 3.65 3.05
N PRO A 55 -0.74 3.80 1.88
CA PRO A 55 0.62 3.30 1.70
C PRO A 55 1.43 3.78 2.90
N ALA A 56 2.14 2.86 3.55
CA ALA A 56 3.03 3.22 4.65
C ALA A 56 3.82 4.46 4.18
N GLY A 57 3.78 5.56 4.93
CA GLY A 57 4.27 6.91 4.51
C GLY A 57 5.76 7.01 4.12
N HIS A 58 6.40 5.87 3.91
CA HIS A 58 7.82 5.61 3.68
C HIS A 58 8.02 4.99 2.29
N ARG A 59 7.14 5.28 1.31
CA ARG A 59 7.43 4.92 -0.08
C ARG A 59 8.58 5.81 -0.57
N LEU A 60 9.77 5.22 -0.63
CA LEU A 60 10.92 5.85 -1.24
C LEU A 60 10.75 5.84 -2.77
N THR A 61 11.13 6.94 -3.41
CA THR A 61 11.39 6.94 -4.84
C THR A 61 12.59 6.02 -5.12
N ALA A 62 12.79 5.60 -6.38
CA ALA A 62 13.98 4.84 -6.74
C ALA A 62 15.27 5.60 -6.34
N GLU A 63 15.26 6.92 -6.52
CA GLU A 63 16.32 7.83 -6.11
C GLU A 63 16.49 7.89 -4.58
N GLY A 64 15.38 7.96 -3.83
CA GLY A 64 15.40 7.94 -2.36
C GLY A 64 15.96 6.63 -1.81
N LEU A 65 15.68 5.50 -2.47
CA LEU A 65 16.25 4.20 -2.12
C LEU A 65 17.75 4.15 -2.44
N SER A 66 18.20 4.68 -3.59
CA SER A 66 19.62 4.75 -3.92
C SER A 66 20.39 5.66 -2.96
N ALA A 67 19.82 6.79 -2.57
CA ALA A 67 20.41 7.71 -1.60
C ALA A 67 20.54 7.06 -0.22
N ALA A 68 19.51 6.33 0.23
CA ALA A 68 19.56 5.58 1.48
C ALA A 68 20.67 4.52 1.47
N ARG A 69 20.84 3.79 0.36
CA ARG A 69 21.94 2.82 0.20
C ARG A 69 23.31 3.51 0.30
N ALA A 70 23.52 4.58 -0.45
CA ALA A 70 24.79 5.31 -0.44
C ALA A 70 25.15 5.83 0.97
N LEU A 71 24.16 6.28 1.72
CA LEU A 71 24.35 6.69 3.11
C LEU A 71 24.81 5.54 4.01
N VAL A 72 24.16 4.37 3.91
CA VAL A 72 24.55 3.18 4.69
C VAL A 72 25.97 2.76 4.35
N ASP A 73 26.33 2.72 3.07
CA ASP A 73 27.67 2.35 2.62
C ASP A 73 28.73 3.30 3.21
N ALA A 74 28.49 4.62 3.19
CA ALA A 74 29.39 5.61 3.79
C ALA A 74 29.54 5.45 5.32
N LEU A 75 28.45 5.10 6.03
CA LEU A 75 28.49 4.84 7.47
C LEU A 75 29.33 3.61 7.81
N VAL A 76 29.23 2.55 7.01
CA VAL A 76 30.03 1.32 7.16
C VAL A 76 31.51 1.60 6.88
N SER A 77 31.82 2.26 5.76
CA SER A 77 33.21 2.62 5.40
C SER A 77 33.87 3.50 6.46
N ARG A 78 33.14 4.42 7.09
CA ARG A 78 33.68 5.25 8.17
C ARG A 78 34.08 4.43 9.40
N ARG A 79 33.31 3.40 9.75
CA ARG A 79 33.65 2.51 10.87
C ARG A 79 34.84 1.60 10.56
N ALA A 80 34.99 1.15 9.31
CA ALA A 80 36.15 0.37 8.92
C ALA A 80 37.46 1.20 8.94
N GLY A 81 37.37 2.51 8.71
CA GLY A 81 38.51 3.43 8.77
C GLY A 81 39.03 3.75 10.17
N THR A 82 38.27 3.45 11.23
CA THR A 82 38.68 3.70 12.62
C THR A 82 39.51 2.57 13.24
N ASP A 83 39.58 1.41 12.60
CA ASP A 83 40.24 0.21 13.14
C ASP A 83 41.70 0.04 12.65
N GLY A 84 42.22 0.99 11.86
CA GLY A 84 43.56 0.93 11.25
C GLY A 84 44.61 1.90 11.80
N GLY A 85 44.31 2.63 12.88
CA GLY A 85 45.17 3.69 13.43
C GLY A 85 45.55 3.48 14.89
N GLY A 86 46.42 2.50 15.15
CA GLY A 86 47.02 2.28 16.46
C GLY A 86 48.33 1.53 16.31
N SER A 87 49.42 2.29 16.10
CA SER A 87 50.80 1.82 16.32
C SER A 87 51.12 1.80 17.79
#